data_AF-A0A1G3BSA5-F1
#
_entry.id   AF-A0A1G3BSA5-F1
#
_cell.length_a   1.000
_cell.length_b   1.000
_cell.length_c   1.000
_cell.angle_alpha   90.00
_cell.angle_beta   90.00
_cell.angle_gamma   90.00
#
_symmetry.space_group_name_H-M   'P 1'
#
loop_
_entity.id
_entity.type
_entity.pdbx_description
1 polymer ?
#
loop_
_entity_poly.entity_id
_entity_poly.type
_entity_poly.pdbx_seq_one_letter_code
_entity_poly.pdbx_strand_id
1 'polypeptide(L)'
;MLKTKLLKQNKRCPPYHINYPNTRDKYGFTLFELLIAIFIGTILIMSGAYAVRMGLFSMEKDEVWFNNSTKEKAAFDFFWQQVSSLRIQKIPTKKDQIIVETIKKKKTIYFTGEKDSLTFITPLSLKKRYGQGLIIANYKVKINENGLWDLIYTENKLNPSILIKLSEDSDYKIITDESNSTVFLKDCSMISFSYLIDIKKDINEQTDTENNTNLSELNTDVIEGTNLKWKEELDGKTPRAIKFTVSKNGKEQELVSPVMATYSFLAYGQ
;
A
#
# COMPACT_ATOMS: atom_id res chain seq x y z
N MET A 1 75.41 97.13 -38.28
CA MET A 1 76.07 96.09 -39.10
C MET A 1 75.63 94.73 -38.58
N LEU A 2 75.03 93.92 -39.47
CA LEU A 2 75.18 92.47 -39.65
C LEU A 2 75.78 91.65 -38.48
N LYS A 3 75.37 90.43 -38.16
CA LYS A 3 74.32 89.50 -38.61
C LYS A 3 74.51 88.26 -37.71
N THR A 4 73.42 87.69 -37.20
CA THR A 4 73.15 86.23 -37.12
C THR A 4 74.20 85.26 -36.58
N LYS A 5 73.81 84.53 -35.52
CA LYS A 5 73.46 83.08 -35.47
C LYS A 5 74.10 82.37 -34.25
N LEU A 6 73.33 82.27 -33.18
CA LEU A 6 73.49 81.25 -32.15
C LEU A 6 72.83 79.95 -32.64
N LEU A 7 73.62 78.87 -32.73
CA LEU A 7 73.16 77.51 -32.99
C LEU A 7 74.00 76.53 -32.17
N LYS A 8 73.33 75.43 -31.77
CA LYS A 8 73.80 74.20 -31.09
C LYS A 8 73.84 74.27 -29.56
N GLN A 9 73.26 73.35 -28.80
CA GLN A 9 72.54 72.10 -29.08
C GLN A 9 71.63 71.84 -27.89
N ASN A 10 70.31 71.74 -28.10
CA ASN A 10 69.40 71.23 -27.08
C ASN A 10 68.84 69.90 -27.60
N LYS A 11 69.33 68.78 -27.06
CA LYS A 11 68.85 67.44 -27.35
C LYS A 11 67.43 67.32 -26.81
N ARG A 12 66.42 67.53 -27.66
CA ARG A 12 65.06 67.08 -27.39
C ARG A 12 64.82 65.79 -28.14
N CYS A 13 64.52 64.73 -27.39
CA CYS A 13 63.97 63.49 -27.91
C CYS A 13 62.70 63.79 -28.74
N PRO A 14 62.47 63.09 -29.85
CA PRO A 14 61.23 63.22 -30.59
C PRO A 14 60.04 62.73 -29.73
N PRO A 15 58.85 63.35 -29.86
CA PRO A 15 57.67 62.90 -29.16
C PRO A 15 57.24 61.53 -29.71
N TYR A 16 56.96 60.58 -28.81
CA TYR A 16 56.21 59.37 -29.15
C TYR A 16 54.83 59.80 -29.64
N HIS A 17 54.60 59.76 -30.95
CA HIS A 17 53.26 59.74 -31.50
C HIS A 17 52.63 58.39 -31.11
N ILE A 18 51.84 58.38 -30.04
CA ILE A 18 50.89 57.31 -29.77
C ILE A 18 49.80 57.45 -30.84
N ASN A 19 49.98 56.76 -31.96
CA ASN A 19 48.89 56.46 -32.86
C ASN A 19 47.92 55.56 -32.08
N TYR A 20 46.82 56.13 -31.59
CA TYR A 20 45.63 55.33 -31.37
C TYR A 20 45.19 54.84 -32.76
N PRO A 21 45.18 53.54 -33.07
CA PRO A 21 44.48 53.07 -34.24
C PRO A 21 43.01 53.40 -34.00
N ASN A 22 42.55 54.49 -34.62
CA ASN A 22 41.15 54.75 -34.87
C ASN A 22 40.70 53.79 -35.98
N THR A 23 40.71 52.49 -35.65
CA THR A 23 40.11 51.46 -36.47
C THR A 23 38.67 51.31 -36.00
N ARG A 24 37.79 52.12 -36.59
CA ARG A 24 36.44 51.62 -36.87
C ARG A 24 36.57 50.54 -37.93
N ASP A 25 37.13 49.39 -37.54
CA ASP A 25 37.10 48.23 -38.40
C ASP A 25 35.66 47.77 -38.47
N LYS A 26 35.01 48.11 -39.57
CA LYS A 26 33.77 47.46 -39.98
C LYS A 26 34.14 46.06 -40.48
N TYR A 27 34.51 45.16 -39.57
CA TYR A 27 34.60 43.74 -39.87
C TYR A 27 33.17 43.26 -40.12
N GLY A 28 32.85 43.01 -41.38
CA GLY A 28 31.61 42.33 -41.76
C GLY A 28 31.64 40.90 -41.23
N PHE A 29 30.51 40.43 -40.71
CA PHE A 29 30.37 39.05 -40.25
C PHE A 29 30.68 38.11 -41.42
N THR A 30 31.60 37.16 -41.21
CA THR A 30 31.87 36.16 -42.26
C THR A 30 30.69 35.18 -42.33
N LEU A 31 30.34 34.73 -43.54
CA LEU A 31 29.22 33.80 -43.74
C LEU A 31 29.40 32.49 -42.93
N PHE A 32 30.65 32.08 -42.73
CA PHE A 32 31.01 30.92 -41.91
C PHE A 32 30.76 31.13 -40.41
N GLU A 33 31.11 32.30 -39.87
CA GLU A 33 30.84 32.66 -38.47
C GLU A 33 29.33 32.75 -38.20
N LEU A 34 28.56 33.28 -39.16
CA LEU A 34 27.10 33.30 -39.07
C LEU A 34 26.51 31.89 -39.03
N LEU A 35 27.03 30.99 -39.87
CA LEU A 35 26.58 29.60 -39.93
C LEU A 35 26.87 28.86 -38.60
N ILE A 36 28.06 29.06 -38.02
CA ILE A 36 28.41 28.49 -36.71
C ILE A 36 27.50 29.06 -35.61
N ALA A 37 27.28 30.37 -35.59
CA ALA A 37 26.43 31.01 -34.59
C ALA A 37 24.99 30.49 -34.65
N ILE A 38 24.43 30.32 -35.87
CA ILE A 38 23.11 29.72 -36.07
C ILE A 38 23.09 28.27 -35.58
N PHE A 39 24.13 27.48 -35.88
CA PHE A 39 24.20 26.06 -35.48
C PHE A 39 24.28 25.88 -33.96
N ILE A 40 25.08 26.70 -33.27
CA ILE A 40 25.14 26.69 -31.80
C ILE A 40 23.81 27.15 -31.21
N GLY A 41 23.20 28.20 -31.79
CA GLY A 41 21.91 28.71 -31.37
C GLY A 41 20.79 27.65 -31.50
N THR A 42 20.73 26.93 -32.62
CA THR A 42 19.73 25.86 -32.81
C THR A 42 19.94 24.70 -31.85
N ILE A 43 21.18 24.29 -31.59
CA ILE A 43 21.48 23.24 -30.59
C ILE A 43 21.05 23.68 -29.20
N LEU A 44 21.34 24.93 -28.79
CA LEU A 44 20.93 25.44 -27.48
C LEU A 44 19.40 25.49 -27.33
N ILE A 45 18.70 25.97 -28.35
CA ILE A 45 17.23 26.03 -28.35
C ILE A 45 16.64 24.62 -28.28
N MET A 46 17.15 23.68 -29.09
CA MET A 46 16.69 22.29 -29.09
C MET A 46 16.98 21.59 -27.76
N SER A 47 18.17 21.80 -27.19
CA SER A 47 18.53 21.24 -25.88
C SER A 47 17.65 21.78 -24.77
N GLY A 48 17.35 23.09 -24.77
CA GLY A 48 16.45 23.70 -23.80
C GLY A 48 15.03 23.14 -23.90
N ALA A 49 14.48 23.05 -25.12
CA ALA A 49 13.16 22.48 -25.36
C ALA A 49 13.08 21.00 -24.97
N TYR A 50 14.13 20.22 -25.26
CA TYR A 50 14.22 18.81 -24.91
C TYR A 50 14.30 18.61 -23.39
N ALA A 51 15.10 19.40 -22.69
CA ALA A 51 15.22 19.35 -21.23
C ALA A 51 13.88 19.64 -20.53
N VAL A 52 13.16 20.67 -20.98
CA VAL A 52 11.82 21.00 -20.43
C VAL A 52 10.84 19.85 -20.68
N ARG A 53 10.81 19.32 -21.91
CA ARG A 53 9.91 18.21 -22.25
C ARG A 53 10.21 16.94 -21.45
N MET A 54 11.49 16.61 -21.28
CA MET A 54 11.88 15.46 -20.46
C MET A 54 11.65 15.68 -18.98
N GLY A 55 11.83 16.90 -18.48
CA GLY A 55 11.47 17.26 -17.11
C GLY A 55 9.99 17.02 -16.82
N LEU A 56 9.10 17.52 -17.69
CA LEU A 56 7.66 17.31 -17.57
C LEU A 56 7.28 15.82 -17.62
N PHE A 57 7.83 15.06 -18.57
CA PHE A 57 7.56 13.63 -18.66
C PHE A 57 8.09 12.83 -17.47
N SER A 58 9.21 13.24 -16.86
CA SER A 58 9.69 12.60 -15.63
C SER A 58 8.70 12.86 -14.50
N MET A 59 8.28 14.11 -14.33
CA MET A 59 7.35 14.50 -13.27
C MET A 59 6.00 13.76 -13.37
N GLU A 60 5.44 13.62 -14.57
CA GLU A 60 4.19 12.87 -14.77
C GLU A 60 4.33 11.39 -14.41
N LYS A 61 5.43 10.75 -14.82
CA LYS A 61 5.70 9.35 -14.50
C LYS A 61 5.94 9.14 -13.00
N ASP A 62 6.69 10.04 -12.39
CA ASP A 62 7.01 10.01 -10.97
C ASP A 62 5.76 10.24 -10.12
N GLU A 63 4.84 11.13 -10.55
CA GLU A 63 3.56 11.35 -9.88
C GLU A 63 2.68 10.09 -9.89
N VAL A 64 2.56 9.42 -11.04
CA VAL A 64 1.78 8.17 -11.14
C VAL A 64 2.38 7.08 -10.26
N TRP A 65 3.70 6.91 -10.28
CA TRP A 65 4.40 5.92 -9.46
C TRP A 65 4.25 6.24 -7.96
N PHE A 66 4.45 7.50 -7.56
CA PHE A 66 4.32 7.96 -6.19
C PHE A 66 2.89 7.80 -5.65
N ASN A 67 1.89 8.16 -6.45
CA ASN A 67 0.48 8.01 -6.09
C ASN A 67 0.11 6.52 -5.88
N ASN A 68 0.58 5.64 -6.76
CA ASN A 68 0.35 4.20 -6.62
C ASN A 68 1.02 3.64 -5.36
N SER A 69 2.28 3.99 -5.12
CA SER A 69 3.00 3.54 -3.91
C SER A 69 2.35 4.08 -2.62
N THR A 70 1.89 5.33 -2.63
CA THR A 70 1.19 5.93 -1.49
C THR A 70 -0.14 5.25 -1.22
N LYS A 71 -0.91 4.92 -2.27
CA LYS A 71 -2.17 4.17 -2.16
C LYS A 71 -1.94 2.77 -1.61
N GLU A 72 -0.91 2.06 -2.08
CA GLU A 72 -0.55 0.73 -1.58
C GLU A 72 -0.18 0.78 -0.10
N LYS A 73 0.69 1.72 0.30
CA LYS A 73 1.05 1.91 1.70
C LYS A 73 -0.18 2.21 2.57
N ALA A 74 -1.06 3.10 2.12
CA ALA A 74 -2.30 3.40 2.82
C ALA A 74 -3.22 2.18 2.96
N ALA A 75 -3.26 1.29 1.94
CA ALA A 75 -3.99 0.03 2.02
C ALA A 75 -3.40 -0.91 3.08
N PHE A 76 -2.08 -1.07 3.14
CA PHE A 76 -1.43 -1.85 4.20
C PHE A 76 -1.67 -1.28 5.60
N ASP A 77 -1.50 0.02 5.77
CA ASP A 77 -1.73 0.71 7.06
C ASP A 77 -3.20 0.54 7.51
N PHE A 78 -4.14 0.65 6.57
CA PHE A 78 -5.55 0.47 6.85
C PHE A 78 -5.91 -0.99 7.18
N PHE A 79 -5.35 -1.97 6.45
CA PHE A 79 -5.52 -3.38 6.78
C PHE A 79 -4.98 -3.68 8.18
N TRP A 80 -3.78 -3.18 8.50
CA TRP A 80 -3.20 -3.29 9.83
C TRP A 80 -4.15 -2.74 10.91
N GLN A 81 -4.69 -1.55 10.70
CA GLN A 81 -5.63 -0.93 11.64
C GLN A 81 -6.92 -1.74 11.77
N GLN A 82 -7.48 -2.28 10.67
CA GLN A 82 -8.67 -3.12 10.70
C GLN A 82 -8.46 -4.41 11.49
N VAL A 83 -7.36 -5.13 11.22
CA VAL A 83 -7.04 -6.38 11.92
C VAL A 83 -6.74 -6.13 13.39
N SER A 84 -6.01 -5.05 13.69
CA SER A 84 -5.69 -4.67 15.07
C SER A 84 -6.94 -4.28 15.85
N SER A 85 -7.97 -3.74 15.19
CA SER A 85 -9.24 -3.33 15.81
C SER A 85 -10.34 -4.40 15.77
N LEU A 86 -9.97 -5.64 15.42
CA LEU A 86 -10.90 -6.77 15.33
C LEU A 86 -11.69 -6.94 16.64
N ARG A 87 -13.00 -7.06 16.49
CA ARG A 87 -13.95 -7.26 17.60
C ARG A 87 -14.41 -8.71 17.63
N ILE A 88 -14.29 -9.35 18.78
CA ILE A 88 -14.90 -10.65 19.01
C ILE A 88 -16.30 -10.42 19.55
N GLN A 89 -17.30 -10.69 18.72
CA GLN A 89 -18.68 -10.77 19.18
C GLN A 89 -19.04 -12.22 19.50
N LYS A 90 -19.46 -12.46 20.74
CA LYS A 90 -20.05 -13.72 21.16
C LYS A 90 -21.54 -13.64 20.87
N ILE A 91 -22.05 -14.44 19.93
CA ILE A 91 -23.49 -14.54 19.74
C ILE A 91 -24.03 -15.71 20.56
N PRO A 92 -25.03 -15.48 21.43
CA PRO A 92 -25.73 -16.58 22.09
C PRO A 92 -26.51 -17.36 21.04
N THR A 93 -26.27 -18.65 20.92
CA THR A 93 -27.08 -19.53 20.06
C THR A 93 -28.42 -19.77 20.74
N LYS A 94 -29.53 -19.84 19.99
CA LYS A 94 -30.90 -20.01 20.51
C LYS A 94 -31.11 -21.23 21.45
N LYS A 95 -30.16 -22.16 21.55
CA LYS A 95 -30.20 -23.29 22.51
C LYS A 95 -29.82 -22.91 23.94
N ASP A 96 -29.29 -21.71 24.19
CA ASP A 96 -28.80 -21.29 25.51
C ASP A 96 -29.91 -20.81 26.48
N GLN A 97 -31.17 -20.73 26.05
CA GLN A 97 -32.26 -20.26 26.92
C GLN A 97 -33.00 -21.36 27.70
N ILE A 98 -32.71 -22.66 27.48
CA ILE A 98 -33.52 -23.74 28.08
C ILE A 98 -32.77 -24.65 29.07
N ILE A 99 -31.43 -24.65 29.15
CA ILE A 99 -30.75 -25.61 30.03
C ILE A 99 -29.73 -24.92 30.94
N VAL A 100 -30.20 -24.68 32.17
CA VAL A 100 -29.36 -24.60 33.37
C VAL A 100 -28.47 -25.83 33.40
N GLU A 101 -27.16 -25.58 33.47
CA GLU A 101 -26.09 -26.54 33.77
C GLU A 101 -25.82 -27.64 32.71
N THR A 102 -24.54 -27.78 32.36
CA THR A 102 -23.89 -29.01 31.82
C THR A 102 -23.56 -29.15 30.32
N ILE A 103 -23.76 -28.19 29.42
CA ILE A 103 -23.14 -28.30 28.06
C ILE A 103 -22.63 -26.95 27.56
N LYS A 104 -21.31 -26.73 27.64
CA LYS A 104 -20.61 -25.60 26.97
C LYS A 104 -20.75 -25.76 25.45
N LYS A 105 -21.81 -25.22 24.84
CA LYS A 105 -21.98 -25.21 23.38
C LYS A 105 -21.28 -24.01 22.73
N LYS A 106 -20.74 -24.28 21.54
CA LYS A 106 -19.89 -23.44 20.68
C LYS A 106 -20.39 -21.98 20.63
N LYS A 107 -19.62 -21.07 21.22
CA LYS A 107 -19.73 -19.64 20.92
C LYS A 107 -19.12 -19.42 19.54
N THR A 108 -19.94 -19.17 18.52
CA THR A 108 -19.44 -18.84 17.19
C THR A 108 -18.75 -17.48 17.27
N ILE A 109 -17.42 -17.50 17.18
CA ILE A 109 -16.60 -16.32 16.98
C ILE A 109 -16.66 -16.04 15.48
N TYR A 110 -17.15 -14.86 15.07
CA TYR A 110 -17.25 -14.46 13.67
C TYR A 110 -15.88 -14.07 13.11
N PHE A 111 -15.03 -15.08 12.99
CA PHE A 111 -13.76 -15.03 12.30
C PHE A 111 -13.68 -16.26 11.42
N THR A 112 -13.54 -16.04 10.12
CA THR A 112 -13.28 -17.09 9.13
C THR A 112 -12.12 -16.61 8.29
N GLY A 113 -11.02 -17.35 8.36
CA GLY A 113 -9.81 -17.11 7.60
C GLY A 113 -9.47 -18.33 6.75
N GLU A 114 -9.37 -18.13 5.45
CA GLU A 114 -8.86 -19.07 4.48
C GLU A 114 -7.62 -18.45 3.81
N LYS A 115 -6.86 -19.25 3.05
CA LYS A 115 -5.69 -18.76 2.32
C LYS A 115 -6.00 -17.57 1.41
N ASP A 116 -7.17 -17.61 0.78
CA ASP A 116 -7.63 -16.68 -0.27
C ASP A 116 -8.79 -15.78 0.19
N SER A 117 -9.29 -15.97 1.41
CA SER A 117 -10.42 -15.19 1.92
C SER A 117 -10.29 -14.90 3.41
N LEU A 118 -10.69 -13.70 3.84
CA LEU A 118 -10.62 -13.31 5.24
C LEU A 118 -11.84 -12.48 5.60
N THR A 119 -12.63 -13.00 6.55
CA THR A 119 -13.85 -12.35 7.04
C THR A 119 -13.79 -12.17 8.55
N PHE A 120 -14.00 -10.94 9.01
CA PHE A 120 -14.03 -10.61 10.44
C PHE A 120 -14.85 -9.35 10.74
N ILE A 121 -15.15 -9.14 12.03
CA ILE A 121 -15.88 -7.95 12.51
C ILE A 121 -14.90 -6.87 12.96
N THR A 122 -15.09 -5.64 12.48
CA THR A 122 -14.27 -4.48 12.86
C THR A 122 -15.13 -3.22 12.99
N PRO A 123 -14.80 -2.26 13.86
CA PRO A 123 -15.45 -0.95 13.89
C PRO A 123 -14.94 0.00 12.79
N LEU A 124 -13.88 -0.37 12.06
CA LEU A 124 -13.26 0.48 11.05
C LEU A 124 -13.81 0.17 9.67
N SER A 125 -14.58 1.10 9.12
CA SER A 125 -15.11 1.02 7.76
C SER A 125 -14.24 1.79 6.77
N LEU A 126 -14.09 1.24 5.57
CA LEU A 126 -13.38 1.90 4.48
C LEU A 126 -14.26 2.96 3.82
N LYS A 127 -15.57 2.70 3.67
CA LYS A 127 -16.49 3.71 3.14
C LYS A 127 -16.96 4.57 4.31
N LYS A 128 -16.67 5.87 4.24
CA LYS A 128 -17.11 6.91 5.20
C LYS A 128 -18.64 6.97 5.47
N ARG A 129 -19.45 6.10 4.85
CA ARG A 129 -20.91 6.03 4.97
C ARG A 129 -21.38 5.38 6.26
N TYR A 130 -20.56 4.54 6.89
CA TYR A 130 -20.95 3.84 8.11
C TYR A 130 -20.37 4.56 9.33
N GLY A 131 -21.08 5.58 9.82
CA GLY A 131 -20.78 6.20 11.11
C GLY A 131 -20.79 5.18 12.24
N GLN A 132 -19.95 5.40 13.26
CA GLN A 132 -19.84 4.69 14.55
C GLN A 132 -20.68 3.40 14.65
N GLY A 133 -20.20 2.31 14.04
CA GLY A 133 -20.89 1.02 14.03
C GLY A 133 -19.95 -0.12 13.68
N LEU A 134 -20.30 -1.35 14.06
CA LEU A 134 -19.56 -2.53 13.66
C LEU A 134 -19.89 -2.89 12.21
N ILE A 135 -18.88 -3.32 11.47
CA ILE A 135 -19.02 -3.85 10.11
C ILE A 135 -18.41 -5.24 10.04
N ILE A 136 -18.86 -6.02 9.07
CA ILE A 136 -18.21 -7.25 8.65
C ILE A 136 -17.34 -6.89 7.45
N ALA A 137 -16.02 -6.97 7.64
CA ALA A 137 -15.03 -6.82 6.59
C ALA A 137 -14.79 -8.20 5.94
N ASN A 138 -14.87 -8.25 4.62
CA ASN A 138 -14.59 -9.44 3.83
C ASN A 138 -13.58 -9.09 2.73
N TYR A 139 -12.42 -9.72 2.82
CA TYR A 139 -11.34 -9.68 1.84
C TYR A 139 -11.36 -10.98 1.04
N LYS A 140 -11.45 -10.88 -0.28
CA LYS A 140 -11.45 -12.03 -1.17
C LYS A 140 -10.47 -11.83 -2.31
N VAL A 141 -9.61 -12.81 -2.51
CA VAL A 141 -8.69 -12.85 -3.65
C VAL A 141 -9.46 -13.28 -4.89
N LYS A 142 -9.29 -12.55 -6.00
CA LYS A 142 -9.88 -12.87 -7.31
C LYS A 142 -8.85 -12.68 -8.40
N ILE A 143 -8.82 -13.60 -9.37
CA ILE A 143 -8.00 -13.45 -10.56
C ILE A 143 -8.70 -12.47 -11.53
N ASN A 144 -7.96 -11.49 -12.01
CA ASN A 144 -8.43 -10.47 -12.94
C ASN A 144 -8.29 -10.92 -14.42
N GLU A 145 -8.79 -10.11 -15.34
CA GLU A 145 -8.76 -10.41 -16.79
C GLU A 145 -7.33 -10.57 -17.35
N ASN A 146 -6.33 -10.02 -16.67
CA ASN A 146 -4.93 -10.11 -17.04
C ASN A 146 -4.21 -11.32 -16.41
N GLY A 147 -4.94 -12.19 -15.70
CA GLY A 147 -4.38 -13.34 -14.99
C GLY A 147 -3.62 -12.99 -13.70
N LEU A 148 -3.71 -11.75 -13.24
CA LEU A 148 -3.12 -11.28 -11.97
C LEU A 148 -4.14 -11.33 -10.84
N TRP A 149 -3.66 -11.32 -9.60
CA TRP A 149 -4.46 -11.46 -8.39
C TRP A 149 -4.85 -10.08 -7.88
N ASP A 150 -6.15 -9.84 -7.73
CA ASP A 150 -6.71 -8.63 -7.12
C ASP A 150 -7.31 -8.98 -5.76
N LEU A 151 -7.08 -8.13 -4.76
CA LEU A 151 -7.72 -8.23 -3.46
C LEU A 151 -9.00 -7.40 -3.47
N ILE A 152 -10.15 -8.07 -3.42
CA ILE A 152 -11.45 -7.43 -3.38
C ILE A 152 -11.87 -7.26 -1.93
N TYR A 153 -12.19 -6.02 -1.56
CA TYR A 153 -12.76 -5.68 -0.27
C TYR A 153 -14.27 -5.44 -0.40
N THR A 154 -15.01 -6.04 0.52
CA THR A 154 -16.44 -5.81 0.70
C THR A 154 -16.71 -5.57 2.18
N GLU A 155 -17.63 -4.66 2.47
CA GLU A 155 -18.06 -4.37 3.84
C GLU A 155 -19.58 -4.39 3.93
N ASN A 156 -20.07 -5.11 4.95
CA ASN A 156 -21.49 -5.17 5.26
C ASN A 156 -21.72 -4.56 6.64
N LYS A 157 -22.70 -3.67 6.76
CA LYS A 157 -23.10 -3.11 8.06
C LYS A 157 -23.60 -4.24 8.95
N LEU A 158 -23.07 -4.33 10.16
CA LEU A 158 -23.56 -5.31 11.13
C LEU A 158 -24.94 -4.86 11.64
N ASN A 159 -25.97 -5.61 11.27
CA ASN A 159 -27.34 -5.45 11.76
C ASN A 159 -27.65 -6.62 12.70
N PRO A 160 -28.34 -6.43 13.84
CA PRO A 160 -28.87 -7.51 14.67
C PRO A 160 -29.52 -8.66 13.90
N SER A 161 -30.21 -8.39 12.79
CA SER A 161 -30.80 -9.45 11.95
C SER A 161 -29.75 -10.37 11.30
N ILE A 162 -28.59 -9.83 10.92
CA ILE A 162 -27.48 -10.61 10.34
C ILE A 162 -26.86 -11.49 11.42
N LEU A 163 -26.67 -10.95 12.62
CA LEU A 163 -26.19 -11.67 13.80
C LEU A 163 -27.11 -12.85 14.16
N ILE A 164 -28.44 -12.65 14.09
CA ILE A 164 -29.43 -13.70 14.34
C ILE A 164 -29.36 -14.78 13.26
N LYS A 165 -29.35 -14.42 11.97
CA LYS A 165 -29.25 -15.38 10.87
C LYS A 165 -27.98 -16.21 10.94
N LEU A 166 -26.85 -15.56 11.19
CA LEU A 166 -25.56 -16.21 11.40
C LEU A 166 -25.54 -17.16 12.61
N SER A 167 -26.38 -16.91 13.63
CA SER A 167 -26.51 -17.80 14.79
C SER A 167 -27.43 -19.00 14.54
N GLU A 168 -28.34 -18.88 13.57
CA GLU A 168 -29.31 -19.91 13.21
C GLU A 168 -28.74 -20.87 12.17
N ASP A 169 -27.99 -20.34 11.20
CA ASP A 169 -27.34 -21.09 10.12
C ASP A 169 -25.81 -20.91 10.21
N SER A 170 -25.09 -21.94 10.65
CA SER A 170 -23.62 -21.98 10.66
C SER A 170 -23.00 -21.83 9.27
N ASP A 171 -23.77 -22.19 8.24
CA ASP A 171 -23.35 -22.18 6.84
C ASP A 171 -23.84 -20.93 6.10
N TYR A 172 -24.38 -19.94 6.83
CA TYR A 172 -24.80 -18.68 6.24
C TYR A 172 -23.59 -17.91 5.72
N LYS A 173 -23.23 -18.18 4.47
CA LYS A 173 -22.27 -17.38 3.72
C LYS A 173 -22.88 -16.00 3.54
N ILE A 174 -22.28 -15.01 4.19
CA ILE A 174 -22.72 -13.62 4.09
C ILE A 174 -22.70 -13.26 2.61
N ILE A 175 -23.90 -13.12 2.03
CA ILE A 175 -24.07 -12.71 0.64
C ILE A 175 -23.63 -11.25 0.59
N THR A 176 -22.38 -11.04 0.18
CA THR A 176 -21.84 -9.73 -0.12
C THR A 176 -22.35 -9.31 -1.49
N ASP A 177 -23.07 -8.20 -1.55
CA ASP A 177 -23.46 -7.55 -2.79
C ASP A 177 -22.19 -7.20 -3.58
N GLU A 178 -21.95 -7.89 -4.70
CA GLU A 178 -20.79 -7.63 -5.56
C GLU A 178 -20.77 -6.18 -6.09
N SER A 179 -21.94 -5.52 -6.14
CA SER A 179 -22.11 -4.11 -6.51
C SER A 179 -21.45 -3.13 -5.52
N ASN A 180 -21.15 -3.57 -4.31
CA ASN A 180 -20.48 -2.78 -3.27
C ASN A 180 -19.03 -3.20 -3.04
N SER A 181 -18.44 -3.95 -3.97
CA SER A 181 -17.02 -4.31 -3.89
C SER A 181 -16.10 -3.13 -4.20
N THR A 182 -14.92 -3.11 -3.61
CA THR A 182 -13.86 -2.14 -3.89
C THR A 182 -12.56 -2.91 -4.08
N VAL A 183 -11.82 -2.61 -5.14
CA VAL A 183 -10.49 -3.20 -5.35
C VAL A 183 -9.54 -2.58 -4.34
N PHE A 184 -9.08 -3.40 -3.39
CA PHE A 184 -8.22 -3.00 -2.28
C PHE A 184 -6.76 -2.99 -2.70
N LEU A 185 -6.33 -4.06 -3.38
CA LEU A 185 -5.04 -4.15 -4.06
C LEU A 185 -5.27 -4.70 -5.46
N LYS A 186 -4.49 -4.19 -6.41
CA LYS A 186 -4.63 -4.52 -7.83
C LYS A 186 -3.31 -5.03 -8.39
N ASP A 187 -3.40 -5.96 -9.35
CA ASP A 187 -2.31 -6.42 -10.20
C ASP A 187 -1.17 -7.05 -9.38
N CYS A 188 -1.51 -7.92 -8.42
CA CYS A 188 -0.53 -8.68 -7.63
C CYS A 188 -0.21 -10.02 -8.30
N SER A 189 1.00 -10.54 -8.12
CA SER A 189 1.36 -11.88 -8.61
C SER A 189 0.93 -12.97 -7.65
N MET A 190 0.87 -12.67 -6.34
CA MET A 190 0.44 -13.59 -5.30
C MET A 190 -0.12 -12.79 -4.13
N ILE A 191 -1.20 -13.29 -3.54
CA ILE A 191 -1.79 -12.77 -2.31
C ILE A 191 -2.13 -13.99 -1.45
N SER A 192 -1.72 -13.98 -0.18
CA SER A 192 -2.09 -15.06 0.74
C SER A 192 -2.21 -14.57 2.19
N PHE A 193 -3.06 -15.26 2.94
CA PHE A 193 -3.22 -15.06 4.37
C PHE A 193 -2.70 -16.25 5.16
N SER A 194 -2.16 -15.99 6.35
CA SER A 194 -1.80 -17.03 7.32
C SER A 194 -2.10 -16.54 8.73
N TYR A 195 -2.39 -17.49 9.62
CA TYR A 195 -2.96 -17.20 10.92
C TYR A 195 -2.11 -17.79 12.04
N LEU A 196 -1.70 -16.96 13.00
CA LEU A 196 -0.88 -17.39 14.13
C LEU A 196 -1.77 -17.93 15.26
N ILE A 197 -1.59 -19.18 15.61
CA ILE A 197 -2.33 -19.87 16.68
C ILE A 197 -1.42 -20.39 17.79
N ASP A 198 -2.00 -20.58 18.97
CA ASP A 198 -1.34 -21.19 20.13
C ASP A 198 -1.63 -22.70 20.15
N ILE A 199 -0.57 -23.51 20.05
CA ILE A 199 -0.65 -24.96 19.97
C ILE A 199 -1.35 -25.54 21.20
N LYS A 200 -1.15 -24.98 22.41
CA LYS A 200 -1.77 -25.50 23.64
C LYS A 200 -3.27 -25.27 23.69
N LYS A 201 -3.74 -24.16 23.11
CA LYS A 201 -5.16 -23.83 23.04
C LYS A 201 -5.87 -24.61 21.93
N ASP A 202 -5.15 -24.95 20.86
CA ASP A 202 -5.69 -25.73 19.75
C ASP A 202 -5.91 -27.20 20.13
N ILE A 203 -4.97 -27.82 20.86
CA ILE A 203 -5.05 -29.22 21.30
C ILE A 203 -6.22 -29.46 22.27
N ASN A 204 -6.44 -28.56 23.25
CA ASN A 204 -7.54 -28.68 24.21
C ASN A 204 -8.95 -28.52 23.61
N GLU A 205 -9.07 -28.05 22.37
CA GLU A 205 -10.36 -27.86 21.69
C GLU A 205 -10.57 -28.86 20.53
N GLN A 206 -9.51 -29.52 20.05
CA GLN A 206 -9.59 -30.56 19.01
C GLN A 206 -9.97 -31.95 19.55
N THR A 207 -9.82 -32.20 20.86
CA THR A 207 -10.20 -33.48 21.48
C THR A 207 -11.71 -33.76 21.51
N ASP A 208 -12.56 -32.76 21.19
CA ASP A 208 -14.01 -32.89 21.27
C ASP A 208 -14.70 -32.92 19.88
N THR A 209 -13.94 -33.08 18.79
CA THR A 209 -14.50 -33.30 17.45
C THR A 209 -13.85 -34.52 16.80
N GLU A 210 -14.24 -35.72 17.27
CA GLU A 210 -14.08 -36.94 16.47
C GLU A 210 -14.91 -36.81 15.20
N ASN A 211 -14.24 -36.55 14.07
CA ASN A 211 -14.37 -37.37 12.87
C ASN A 211 -13.33 -36.99 11.82
N ASN A 212 -12.40 -37.94 11.63
CA ASN A 212 -11.59 -38.23 10.46
C ASN A 212 -11.79 -37.35 9.22
N THR A 213 -10.79 -36.51 8.94
CA THR A 213 -10.13 -36.52 7.63
C THR A 213 -8.66 -36.24 7.83
N ASN A 214 -7.83 -37.06 7.17
CA ASN A 214 -6.38 -37.10 7.28
C ASN A 214 -5.76 -35.70 7.29
N LEU A 215 -5.12 -35.36 8.41
CA LEU A 215 -4.37 -34.13 8.61
C LEU A 215 -3.18 -34.16 7.65
N SER A 216 -3.36 -33.52 6.49
CA SER A 216 -2.30 -33.24 5.55
C SER A 216 -1.19 -32.47 6.27
N GLU A 217 -0.08 -33.16 6.54
CA GLU A 217 1.23 -32.55 6.74
C GLU A 217 1.58 -31.77 5.47
N LEU A 218 1.13 -30.52 5.38
CA LEU A 218 1.67 -29.60 4.41
C LEU A 218 1.85 -28.24 5.07
N ASN A 219 3.13 -27.90 5.23
CA ASN A 219 3.69 -26.56 5.44
C ASN A 219 3.21 -25.85 6.71
N THR A 220 3.76 -26.25 7.86
CA THR A 220 3.55 -25.49 9.09
C THR A 220 4.88 -25.17 9.74
N ASP A 221 5.29 -23.91 9.60
CA ASP A 221 6.47 -23.36 10.26
C ASP A 221 6.17 -23.20 11.76
N VAL A 222 6.64 -24.16 12.55
CA VAL A 222 6.68 -24.04 14.01
C VAL A 222 7.77 -23.04 14.37
N ILE A 223 7.42 -22.01 15.14
CA ILE A 223 8.40 -21.01 15.57
C ILE A 223 9.25 -21.62 16.68
N GLU A 224 10.51 -21.89 16.37
CA GLU A 224 11.48 -22.55 17.26
C GLU A 224 11.53 -21.86 18.64
N GLY A 225 11.41 -22.65 19.70
CA GLY A 225 11.38 -22.16 21.08
C GLY A 225 10.03 -21.61 21.59
N THR A 226 8.96 -21.65 20.79
CA THR A 226 7.62 -21.19 21.21
C THR A 226 6.51 -22.21 20.89
N ASN A 227 5.36 -22.10 21.58
CA ASN A 227 4.18 -22.93 21.30
C ASN A 227 3.28 -22.31 20.21
N LEU A 228 3.86 -21.62 19.23
CA LEU A 228 3.12 -20.87 18.21
C LEU A 228 3.32 -21.50 16.82
N LYS A 229 2.24 -21.55 16.04
CA LYS A 229 2.22 -22.14 14.70
C LYS A 229 1.39 -21.28 13.74
N TRP A 230 1.89 -21.13 12.52
CA TRP A 230 1.13 -20.55 11.42
C TRP A 230 0.23 -21.61 10.77
N LYS A 231 -1.01 -21.23 10.46
CA LYS A 231 -2.00 -22.06 9.79
C LYS A 231 -2.60 -21.30 8.62
N GLU A 232 -2.85 -21.99 7.51
CA GLU A 232 -3.46 -21.39 6.30
C GLU A 232 -4.98 -21.21 6.43
N GLU A 233 -5.64 -22.00 7.27
CA GLU A 233 -7.10 -21.97 7.46
C GLU A 233 -7.51 -21.98 8.93
N LEU A 234 -8.41 -21.08 9.30
CA LEU A 234 -8.90 -20.92 10.66
C LEU A 234 -10.37 -20.50 10.66
N ASP A 235 -11.24 -21.39 11.13
CA ASP A 235 -12.66 -21.12 11.29
C ASP A 235 -13.07 -21.10 12.77
N GLY A 236 -13.88 -20.12 13.15
CA GLY A 236 -14.47 -20.01 14.48
C GLY A 236 -13.49 -19.76 15.63
N LYS A 237 -12.19 -19.55 15.36
CA LYS A 237 -11.15 -19.24 16.35
C LYS A 237 -10.46 -17.92 16.00
N THR A 238 -10.22 -17.08 17.00
CA THR A 238 -9.42 -15.86 16.79
C THR A 238 -7.93 -16.16 16.78
N PRO A 239 -7.20 -15.80 15.71
CA PRO A 239 -5.76 -15.89 15.71
C PRO A 239 -5.15 -14.81 16.61
N ARG A 240 -3.89 -15.02 17.03
CA ARG A 240 -3.09 -14.01 17.74
C ARG A 240 -2.56 -12.94 16.80
N ALA A 241 -2.27 -13.31 15.56
CA ALA A 241 -1.81 -12.43 14.51
C ALA A 241 -2.22 -12.98 13.14
N ILE A 242 -2.37 -12.09 12.16
CA ILE A 242 -2.62 -12.42 10.77
C ILE A 242 -1.41 -11.97 9.97
N LYS A 243 -0.76 -12.90 9.27
CA LYS A 243 0.24 -12.60 8.27
C LYS A 243 -0.47 -12.42 6.93
N PHE A 244 -0.18 -11.30 6.29
CA PHE A 244 -0.63 -10.96 4.97
C PHE A 244 0.59 -10.82 4.06
N THR A 245 0.68 -11.69 3.07
CA THR A 245 1.80 -11.73 2.12
C THR A 245 1.30 -11.34 0.73
N VAL A 246 1.97 -10.35 0.13
CA VAL A 246 1.67 -9.86 -1.22
C VAL A 246 2.96 -9.81 -2.02
N SER A 247 2.94 -10.39 -3.21
CA SER A 247 4.02 -10.20 -4.19
C SER A 247 3.51 -9.38 -5.36
N LYS A 248 4.27 -8.35 -5.75
CA LYS A 248 3.97 -7.47 -6.89
C LYS A 248 5.24 -7.00 -7.55
N ASN A 249 5.31 -7.08 -8.88
CA ASN A 249 6.47 -6.64 -9.69
C ASN A 249 7.82 -7.23 -9.21
N GLY A 250 7.82 -8.49 -8.75
CA GLY A 250 9.02 -9.17 -8.23
C GLY A 250 9.47 -8.70 -6.83
N LYS A 251 8.69 -7.86 -6.15
CA LYS A 251 8.88 -7.50 -4.74
C LYS A 251 7.85 -8.21 -3.89
N GLU A 252 8.33 -8.89 -2.86
CA GLU A 252 7.50 -9.50 -1.83
C GLU A 252 7.40 -8.56 -0.63
N GLN A 253 6.19 -8.38 -0.12
CA GLN A 253 5.88 -7.58 1.05
C GLN A 253 5.07 -8.42 2.02
N GLU A 254 5.57 -8.54 3.25
CA GLU A 254 4.90 -9.21 4.36
C GLU A 254 4.44 -8.18 5.40
N LEU A 255 3.21 -8.36 5.88
CA LEU A 255 2.63 -7.59 6.97
C LEU A 255 2.08 -8.54 8.03
N VAL A 256 2.60 -8.46 9.26
CA VAL A 256 2.15 -9.31 10.39
C VAL A 256 1.33 -8.51 11.38
N SER A 257 0.01 -8.49 11.20
CA SER A 257 -0.92 -7.70 12.00
C SER A 257 -1.31 -8.43 13.29
N PRO A 258 -1.02 -7.89 14.50
CA PRO A 258 -1.49 -8.46 15.75
C PRO A 258 -3.00 -8.29 15.87
N VAL A 259 -3.67 -9.30 16.42
CA VAL A 259 -5.10 -9.24 16.70
C VAL A 259 -5.28 -8.80 18.15
N MET A 260 -5.60 -7.53 18.37
CA MET A 260 -6.05 -7.05 19.68
C MET A 260 -7.55 -7.28 19.82
N ALA A 261 -7.91 -8.54 20.02
CA ALA A 261 -9.29 -8.96 20.16
C ALA A 261 -9.96 -8.25 21.34
N THR A 262 -10.86 -7.31 21.03
CA THR A 262 -11.71 -6.66 22.03
C THR A 262 -13.05 -7.40 22.10
N TYR A 263 -13.41 -7.90 23.27
CA TYR A 263 -14.69 -8.56 23.50
C TYR A 263 -15.79 -7.50 23.67
N SER A 264 -16.79 -7.50 22.79
CA SER A 264 -18.01 -6.73 23.02
C SER A 264 -18.99 -7.55 23.85
N PHE A 265 -19.38 -7.01 25.00
CA PHE A 265 -20.51 -7.53 25.77
C PHE A 265 -21.80 -6.99 25.15
N LEU A 266 -22.75 -7.88 24.84
CA LEU A 266 -24.13 -7.46 24.61
C LEU A 266 -24.66 -6.98 25.97
N ALA A 267 -24.86 -5.67 26.11
CA ALA A 267 -25.65 -5.15 27.21
C ALA A 267 -27.08 -5.66 27.01
N TYR A 268 -27.48 -6.66 27.80
CA TYR A 268 -28.87 -7.03 27.94
C TYR A 268 -29.58 -5.82 28.57
N GLY A 269 -30.36 -5.10 27.76
CA GLY A 269 -31.25 -4.06 28.27
C GLY A 269 -32.28 -4.70 29.20
N GLN A 270 -32.37 -4.13 30.41
CA GLN A 270 -33.47 -4.33 31.34
C GLN A 270 -34.78 -3.79 30.76
#